data_AF-A0A7I8ELW9-F1
#
_entry.id   AF-A0A7I8ELW9-F1
#
_cell.length_a   1.000
_cell.length_b   1.000
_cell.length_c   1.000
_cell.angle_alpha   90.00
_cell.angle_beta   90.00
_cell.angle_gamma   90.00
#
_symmetry.space_group_name_H-M   'P 1'
#
loop_
_entity.id
_entity.type
_entity.pdbx_description
1 polymer ?
#
loop_
_entity_poly.entity_id
_entity_poly.type
_entity_poly.pdbx_seq_one_letter_code
_entity_poly.pdbx_strand_id
1 'polypeptide(L)'
;MFQPGTAGAQAAKAARLNLNIKIALIAMVVIETLLVTSALVPPQLWTRVLPNSSSSALNGPFPNSIAPLISLLIYILPTAIGFLSRTWQKALLCATLPGWIALGLFLVAATFKIGAFYLVSADHVTANVSVLELFVALGGIGWLGRFLFKMG
;
A
#
# COMPACT_ATOMS: atom_id res chain seq x y z
N MET A 1 -3.03 -31.43 39.40
CA MET A 1 -2.16 -32.02 38.37
C MET A 1 -1.82 -30.95 37.34
N PHE A 2 -0.74 -30.19 37.56
CA PHE A 2 -0.28 -29.13 36.65
C PHE A 2 0.60 -29.81 35.59
N GLN A 3 0.23 -29.76 34.31
CA GLN A 3 1.10 -30.22 33.22
C GLN A 3 2.12 -29.12 32.89
N PRO A 4 3.42 -29.28 33.22
CA PRO A 4 4.42 -28.22 33.04
C PRO A 4 4.86 -28.02 31.58
N GLY A 5 4.40 -28.88 30.64
CA GLY A 5 4.84 -28.87 29.24
C GLY A 5 3.98 -28.07 28.25
N THR A 6 2.76 -27.66 28.62
CA THR A 6 1.81 -27.03 27.69
C THR A 6 2.05 -25.53 27.53
N ALA A 7 2.52 -24.85 28.58
CA ALA A 7 2.79 -23.41 28.56
C ALA A 7 3.92 -23.03 27.60
N GLY A 8 5.01 -23.83 27.55
CA GLY A 8 6.14 -23.60 26.64
C GLY A 8 5.76 -23.78 25.16
N ALA A 9 4.99 -24.81 24.84
CA ALA A 9 4.51 -25.07 23.48
C ALA A 9 3.54 -23.98 22.99
N GLN A 10 2.66 -23.49 23.87
CA GLN A 10 1.73 -22.39 23.56
C GLN A 10 2.47 -21.06 23.34
N ALA A 11 3.46 -20.75 24.18
CA ALA A 11 4.29 -19.56 24.00
C ALA A 11 5.07 -19.56 22.68
N ALA A 12 5.65 -20.71 22.31
CA ALA A 12 6.35 -20.88 21.04
C ALA A 12 5.42 -20.71 19.82
N LYS A 13 4.19 -21.25 19.90
CA LYS A 13 3.18 -21.10 18.84
C LYS A 13 2.76 -19.63 18.67
N ALA A 14 2.53 -18.92 19.78
CA ALA A 14 2.17 -17.50 19.77
C ALA A 14 3.32 -16.64 19.19
N ALA A 15 4.57 -16.93 19.55
CA ALA A 15 5.74 -16.22 19.02
C ALA A 15 5.88 -16.39 17.49
N ARG A 16 5.67 -17.61 16.96
CA ARG A 16 5.69 -17.89 15.52
C ARG A 16 4.57 -17.16 14.78
N LEU A 17 3.35 -17.17 15.32
CA LEU A 17 2.23 -16.44 14.73
C LEU A 17 2.53 -14.93 14.64
N ASN A 18 3.09 -14.36 15.71
CA ASN A 18 3.49 -12.95 15.74
C ASN A 18 4.55 -12.63 14.68
N LEU A 19 5.52 -13.53 14.47
CA LEU A 19 6.53 -13.39 13.42
C LEU A 19 5.89 -13.43 12.03
N ASN A 20 5.01 -14.39 11.77
CA ASN A 20 4.33 -14.53 10.48
C ASN A 20 3.47 -13.30 10.14
N ILE A 21 2.76 -12.73 11.12
CA ILE A 21 2.00 -11.48 10.94
C ILE A 21 2.92 -10.32 10.59
N LYS A 22 4.07 -10.20 11.27
CA LYS A 22 5.05 -9.15 10.95
C LYS A 22 5.59 -9.29 9.53
N ILE A 23 5.94 -10.51 9.11
CA ILE A 23 6.42 -10.80 7.75
C ILE A 23 5.34 -10.47 6.73
N ALA A 24 4.10 -10.91 6.96
CA ALA A 24 2.98 -10.62 6.08
C ALA A 24 2.72 -9.11 5.94
N LEU A 25 2.78 -8.36 7.05
CA LEU A 25 2.62 -6.91 7.05
C LEU A 25 3.73 -6.24 6.24
N ILE A 26 5.00 -6.62 6.45
CA ILE A 26 6.13 -6.09 5.67
C ILE A 26 5.94 -6.42 4.19
N ALA A 27 5.57 -7.65 3.84
CA ALA A 27 5.33 -8.06 2.47
C ALA A 27 4.20 -7.24 1.83
N MET A 28 3.09 -6.99 2.53
CA MET A 28 2.00 -6.16 2.02
C MET A 28 2.44 -4.71 1.79
N VAL A 29 3.22 -4.13 2.71
CA VAL A 29 3.76 -2.77 2.53
C VAL A 29 4.68 -2.70 1.32
N VAL A 30 5.54 -3.71 1.11
CA VAL A 30 6.43 -3.78 -0.05
C VAL A 30 5.62 -3.93 -1.34
N ILE A 31 4.62 -4.83 -1.38
CA ILE A 31 3.76 -5.03 -2.54
C ILE A 31 3.00 -3.75 -2.88
N GLU A 32 2.41 -3.09 -1.89
CA GLU A 32 1.69 -1.82 -2.09
C GLU A 32 2.65 -0.73 -2.59
N THR A 33 3.87 -0.67 -2.04
CA THR A 33 4.89 0.28 -2.52
C THR A 33 5.22 0.04 -3.99
N LEU A 34 5.43 -1.22 -4.39
CA LEU A 34 5.67 -1.59 -5.79
C LEU A 34 4.46 -1.28 -6.67
N LEU A 35 3.25 -1.51 -6.17
CA LEU A 35 2.01 -1.26 -6.90
C LEU A 35 1.83 0.23 -7.17
N VAL A 36 1.94 1.08 -6.16
CA VAL A 36 1.77 2.53 -6.31
C VAL A 36 2.92 3.14 -7.11
N THR A 37 4.15 2.67 -6.93
CA THR A 37 5.29 3.14 -7.73
C THR A 37 5.26 2.65 -9.17
N SER A 38 4.57 1.54 -9.48
CA SER A 38 4.43 1.08 -10.87
C SER A 38 3.68 2.07 -11.77
N ALA A 39 2.92 3.01 -11.19
CA ALA A 39 2.31 4.11 -11.93
C ALA A 39 3.35 5.10 -12.51
N LEU A 40 4.61 5.07 -12.05
CA LEU A 40 5.72 5.82 -12.66
C LEU A 40 6.15 5.25 -14.01
N VAL A 41 5.81 3.99 -14.28
CA VAL A 41 6.22 3.32 -15.52
C VAL A 41 5.51 4.00 -16.69
N PRO A 42 6.25 4.56 -17.66
CA PRO A 42 5.64 5.18 -18.83
C PRO A 42 4.74 4.19 -19.58
N PRO A 43 3.57 4.63 -20.10
CA PRO A 43 2.67 3.77 -20.88
C PRO A 43 3.36 3.07 -22.07
N GLN A 44 4.41 3.68 -22.63
CA GLN A 44 5.20 3.12 -23.73
C GLN A 44 6.05 1.92 -23.32
N LEU A 45 6.38 1.76 -22.02
CA LEU A 45 7.04 0.55 -21.53
C LEU A 45 6.02 -0.58 -21.34
N TRP A 46 4.80 -0.26 -20.90
CA TRP A 46 3.72 -1.23 -20.80
C TRP A 46 3.38 -1.88 -22.14
N THR A 47 3.39 -1.13 -23.24
CA THR A 47 3.17 -1.68 -24.58
C THR A 47 4.32 -2.58 -25.07
N ARG A 48 5.54 -2.44 -24.51
CA ARG A 48 6.67 -3.35 -24.81
C ARG A 48 6.61 -4.65 -24.01
N VAL A 49 6.18 -4.58 -22.75
CA VAL A 49 6.06 -5.75 -21.87
C VAL A 49 4.79 -6.55 -22.18
N LEU A 50 3.69 -5.86 -22.51
CA LEU A 50 2.42 -6.46 -22.91
C LEU A 50 2.06 -6.00 -24.33
N PRO A 51 2.56 -6.68 -25.38
CA PRO A 51 2.43 -6.26 -26.78
C PRO A 51 0.98 -6.15 -27.29
N ASN A 52 0.01 -6.80 -26.63
CA ASN A 52 -1.42 -6.70 -26.96
C ASN A 52 -2.15 -5.57 -26.22
N SER A 53 -1.43 -4.63 -25.60
CA SER A 53 -1.99 -3.54 -24.78
C SER A 53 -1.91 -2.17 -25.46
N SER A 54 -2.25 -2.09 -26.74
CA SER A 54 -2.20 -0.85 -27.55
C SER A 54 -3.10 0.29 -27.03
N SER A 55 -4.03 0.00 -26.12
CA SER A 55 -4.95 0.98 -25.51
C SER A 55 -4.37 1.73 -24.29
N SER A 56 -3.18 1.35 -23.80
CA SER A 56 -2.56 1.93 -22.59
C SER A 56 -2.18 3.41 -22.76
N ALA A 57 -1.91 3.86 -23.99
CA ALA A 57 -1.50 5.25 -24.25
C ALA A 57 -2.64 6.27 -24.10
N LEU A 58 -3.91 5.82 -24.12
CA LEU A 58 -5.09 6.68 -24.14
C LEU A 58 -5.81 6.81 -22.78
N ASN A 59 -5.65 5.83 -21.88
CA ASN A 59 -6.53 5.69 -20.71
C ASN A 59 -5.82 5.75 -19.34
N GLY A 60 -4.50 6.00 -19.30
CA GLY A 60 -3.75 6.19 -18.05
C GLY A 60 -2.43 5.42 -17.99
N PRO A 61 -1.81 5.30 -16.81
CA PRO A 61 -0.51 4.64 -16.66
C PRO A 61 -0.57 3.12 -16.84
N PHE A 62 -1.74 2.49 -16.71
CA PHE A 62 -1.91 1.04 -16.78
C PHE A 62 -2.78 0.60 -17.97
N PRO A 63 -2.51 -0.58 -18.56
CA PRO A 63 -3.40 -1.22 -19.52
C PRO A 63 -4.83 -1.46 -18.97
N ASN A 64 -5.84 -1.27 -19.82
CA ASN A 64 -7.26 -1.45 -19.46
C ASN A 64 -7.59 -2.85 -18.90
N SER A 65 -6.83 -3.88 -19.29
CA SER A 65 -7.02 -5.25 -18.80
C SER A 65 -6.64 -5.44 -17.33
N ILE A 66 -5.69 -4.65 -16.81
CA ILE A 66 -5.19 -4.79 -15.43
C ILE A 66 -5.58 -3.61 -14.53
N ALA A 67 -5.95 -2.47 -15.11
CA ALA A 67 -6.31 -1.25 -14.36
C ALA A 67 -7.40 -1.47 -13.29
N PRO A 68 -8.48 -2.25 -13.52
CA PRO A 68 -9.48 -2.51 -12.49
C PRO A 68 -8.92 -3.30 -11.30
N LEU A 69 -8.06 -4.28 -11.58
CA LEU A 69 -7.42 -5.08 -10.53
C LEU A 69 -6.46 -4.22 -9.70
N ILE A 70 -5.64 -3.39 -10.35
CA ILE A 70 -4.74 -2.47 -9.65
C ILE A 70 -5.54 -1.50 -8.78
N SER A 71 -6.61 -0.93 -9.32
CA SER A 71 -7.50 -0.03 -8.57
C SER A 71 -8.10 -0.74 -7.35
N LEU A 72 -8.56 -1.98 -7.49
CA LEU A 72 -9.05 -2.78 -6.37
C LEU A 72 -7.97 -3.00 -5.32
N LEU A 73 -6.76 -3.37 -5.74
CA LEU A 73 -5.64 -3.64 -4.84
C LEU A 73 -5.23 -2.39 -4.03
N ILE A 74 -5.19 -1.21 -4.65
CA ILE A 74 -4.90 0.07 -3.97
C ILE A 74 -5.90 0.37 -2.84
N TYR A 75 -7.14 -0.13 -2.92
CA TYR A 75 -8.11 0.02 -1.84
C TYR A 75 -8.01 -1.10 -0.79
N ILE A 76 -7.79 -2.34 -1.22
CA ILE A 76 -7.78 -3.50 -0.33
C ILE A 76 -6.50 -3.57 0.50
N LEU A 77 -5.32 -3.32 -0.09
CA LEU A 77 -4.04 -3.51 0.57
C LEU A 77 -3.82 -2.57 1.76
N PRO A 78 -4.03 -1.25 1.66
CA PRO A 78 -3.94 -0.35 2.83
C PRO A 78 -4.92 -0.74 3.93
N THR A 79 -6.13 -1.19 3.55
CA THR A 79 -7.14 -1.69 4.49
C THR A 79 -6.67 -2.97 5.20
N ALA A 80 -6.09 -3.91 4.46
CA ALA A 80 -5.56 -5.16 5.01
C ALA A 80 -4.34 -4.92 5.93
N ILE A 81 -3.46 -3.98 5.56
CA ILE A 81 -2.33 -3.53 6.40
C ILE A 81 -2.86 -2.94 7.72
N GLY A 82 -3.91 -2.11 7.64
CA GLY A 82 -4.59 -1.57 8.81
C GLY A 82 -5.16 -2.66 9.72
N PHE A 83 -5.85 -3.64 9.14
CA PHE A 83 -6.45 -4.77 9.86
C PHE A 83 -5.43 -5.67 10.56
N LEU A 84 -4.27 -5.91 9.93
CA LEU A 84 -3.19 -6.72 10.51
C LEU A 84 -2.40 -5.99 11.60
N SER A 85 -2.51 -4.66 11.67
CA SER A 85 -1.80 -3.83 12.63
C SER A 85 -2.45 -3.87 14.02
N ARG A 86 -1.62 -4.03 15.06
CA ARG A 86 -2.12 -4.10 16.46
C ARG A 86 -2.48 -2.74 17.05
N THR A 87 -1.73 -1.71 16.67
CA THR A 87 -1.93 -0.36 17.17
C THR A 87 -2.33 0.55 16.01
N TRP A 88 -3.20 1.52 16.30
CA TRP A 88 -3.66 2.48 15.31
C TRP A 88 -2.50 3.27 14.67
N GLN A 89 -1.48 3.62 15.45
CA GLN A 89 -0.28 4.31 14.97
C GLN A 89 0.45 3.49 13.89
N LYS A 90 0.60 2.18 14.11
CA LYS A 90 1.24 1.29 13.14
C LYS A 90 0.36 1.09 11.91
N ALA A 91 -0.95 0.99 12.10
CA ALA A 91 -1.90 0.88 10.99
C ALA A 91 -1.77 2.09 10.05
N LEU A 92 -1.81 3.30 10.60
CA LEU A 92 -1.69 4.53 9.83
C LEU A 92 -0.31 4.67 9.18
N LEU A 93 0.76 4.44 9.94
CA LEU A 93 2.12 4.55 9.41
C LEU A 93 2.36 3.55 8.27
N CYS A 94 2.04 2.27 8.48
CA CYS A 94 2.30 1.23 7.48
C CYS A 94 1.36 1.35 6.27
N ALA A 95 0.11 1.81 6.46
CA ALA A 95 -0.79 2.04 5.34
C ALA A 95 -0.34 3.22 4.49
N THR A 96 0.18 4.30 5.09
CA THR A 96 0.56 5.53 4.36
C THR A 96 1.99 5.52 3.82
N LEU A 97 2.89 4.70 4.37
CA LEU A 97 4.30 4.63 3.98
C LEU A 97 4.50 4.34 2.48
N PRO A 98 3.75 3.42 1.84
CA PRO A 98 3.78 3.26 0.38
C PRO A 98 3.45 4.56 -0.37
N GLY A 99 2.44 5.30 0.09
CA GLY A 99 2.04 6.58 -0.48
C GLY A 99 3.15 7.63 -0.38
N TRP A 100 3.80 7.74 0.78
CA TRP A 100 4.95 8.65 0.96
C TRP A 100 6.12 8.33 0.05
N ILE A 101 6.49 7.05 -0.06
CA ILE A 101 7.59 6.61 -0.92
C ILE A 101 7.27 6.90 -2.39
N ALA A 102 6.06 6.54 -2.82
CA ALA A 102 5.63 6.78 -4.19
C ALA A 102 5.59 8.28 -4.50
N LEU A 103 4.98 9.10 -3.64
CA LEU A 103 4.95 10.55 -3.82
C LEU A 103 6.35 11.16 -3.89
N GLY A 104 7.28 10.74 -3.02
CA GLY A 104 8.67 11.20 -3.07
C GLY A 104 9.35 10.87 -4.40
N LEU A 105 9.18 9.64 -4.90
CA LEU A 105 9.70 9.22 -6.20
C LEU A 105 9.05 9.98 -7.37
N PHE A 106 7.73 10.13 -7.35
CA PHE A 106 6.98 10.92 -8.32
C PHE A 106 7.43 12.37 -8.35
N LEU A 107 7.69 12.95 -7.19
CA LEU A 107 8.14 14.32 -7.07
C LEU A 107 9.51 14.52 -7.70
N VAL A 108 10.47 13.65 -7.36
CA VAL A 108 11.80 13.68 -7.95
C VAL A 108 11.70 13.51 -9.48
N ALA A 109 10.95 12.52 -9.95
CA ALA A 109 10.74 12.29 -11.39
C ALA A 109 10.08 13.50 -12.10
N ALA A 110 9.08 14.12 -11.46
CA ALA A 110 8.37 15.28 -11.99
C ALA A 110 9.27 16.51 -12.04
N THR A 111 10.17 16.72 -11.06
CA THR A 111 11.12 17.84 -11.11
C THR A 111 12.07 17.76 -12.30
N PHE A 112 12.44 16.56 -12.77
CA PHE A 112 13.24 16.39 -13.99
C PHE A 112 12.46 16.62 -15.28
N LYS A 113 11.16 16.31 -15.31
CA LYS A 113 10.34 16.37 -16.54
C LYS A 113 9.58 17.69 -16.71
N ILE A 114 9.06 18.23 -15.62
CA ILE A 114 8.12 19.37 -15.58
C ILE A 114 8.79 20.60 -14.93
N GLY A 115 9.82 20.39 -14.11
CA GLY A 115 10.55 21.46 -13.42
C GLY A 115 10.10 21.68 -11.97
N ALA A 116 10.79 22.57 -11.26
CA ALA A 116 10.61 22.79 -9.82
C ALA A 116 9.21 23.32 -9.43
N PHE A 117 8.46 23.93 -10.36
CA PHE A 117 7.12 24.47 -10.11
C PHE A 117 6.03 23.40 -9.92
N TYR A 118 6.31 22.13 -10.26
CA TYR A 118 5.39 21.02 -10.01
C TYR A 118 4.98 20.91 -8.54
N LEU A 119 5.90 21.25 -7.63
CA LEU A 119 5.73 21.21 -6.18
C LEU A 119 4.75 22.26 -5.63
N VAL A 120 4.57 23.36 -6.34
CA VAL A 120 3.84 24.54 -5.86
C VAL A 120 2.49 24.67 -6.57
N SER A 121 2.26 23.89 -7.62
CA SER A 121 0.96 23.81 -8.29
C SER A 121 -0.10 23.25 -7.34
N ALA A 122 -1.13 24.07 -7.07
CA ALA A 122 -2.21 23.72 -6.16
C ALA A 122 -2.92 22.42 -6.55
N ASP A 123 -3.06 22.15 -7.85
CA ASP A 123 -3.73 20.94 -8.35
C ASP A 123 -2.94 19.67 -7.99
N HIS A 124 -1.61 19.71 -8.16
CA HIS A 124 -0.74 18.57 -7.84
C HIS A 124 -0.61 18.35 -6.34
N VAL A 125 -0.52 19.42 -5.54
CA VAL A 125 -0.50 19.33 -4.08
C VAL A 125 -1.79 18.71 -3.57
N THR A 126 -2.95 19.20 -4.03
CA THR A 126 -4.25 18.69 -3.60
C THR A 126 -4.43 17.22 -3.96
N ALA A 127 -4.06 16.82 -5.17
CA ALA A 127 -4.12 15.42 -5.59
C ALA A 127 -3.23 14.52 -4.73
N ASN A 128 -1.99 14.94 -4.45
CA ASN A 128 -1.03 14.16 -3.66
C ASN A 128 -1.48 14.00 -2.20
N VAL A 129 -1.98 15.08 -1.59
CA VAL A 129 -2.54 15.04 -0.23
C VAL A 129 -3.77 14.15 -0.17
N SER A 130 -4.68 14.25 -1.15
CA SER A 130 -5.88 13.40 -1.21
C SER A 130 -5.54 11.91 -1.26
N VAL A 131 -4.47 11.52 -1.94
CA VAL A 131 -3.99 10.12 -1.95
C VAL A 131 -3.51 9.68 -0.57
N LEU A 132 -2.76 10.53 0.15
CA LEU A 132 -2.34 10.22 1.53
C LEU A 132 -3.55 10.11 2.46
N GLU A 133 -4.52 11.01 2.34
CA GLU A 133 -5.76 10.97 3.12
C GLU A 133 -6.57 9.70 2.86
N LEU A 134 -6.66 9.26 1.60
CA LEU A 134 -7.28 7.99 1.25
C LEU A 134 -6.57 6.81 1.95
N PHE A 135 -5.23 6.78 1.94
CA PHE A 135 -4.45 5.72 2.55
C PHE A 135 -4.57 5.72 4.09
N VAL A 136 -4.62 6.91 4.69
CA VAL A 136 -4.93 7.10 6.12
C VAL A 136 -6.32 6.54 6.43
N ALA A 137 -7.34 6.92 5.65
CA ALA A 137 -8.71 6.49 5.86
C ALA A 137 -8.85 4.96 5.74
N LEU A 138 -8.27 4.36 4.70
CA LEU A 138 -8.31 2.91 4.49
C LEU A 138 -7.56 2.16 5.60
N GLY A 139 -6.35 2.60 5.96
CA GLY A 139 -5.60 2.02 7.07
C GLY A 139 -6.33 2.14 8.41
N GLY A 140 -6.99 3.28 8.65
CA GLY A 140 -7.83 3.52 9.82
C GLY A 140 -9.06 2.62 9.86
N ILE A 141 -9.78 2.49 8.74
CA ILE A 141 -10.95 1.59 8.59
C ILE A 141 -10.54 0.14 8.83
N GLY A 142 -9.42 -0.29 8.26
CA GLY A 142 -8.88 -1.64 8.49
C GLY A 142 -8.62 -1.92 9.97
N TRP A 143 -7.97 -0.98 10.66
CA TRP A 143 -7.70 -1.10 12.09
C TRP A 143 -8.99 -1.06 12.93
N LEU A 144 -9.94 -0.18 12.60
CA LEU A 144 -11.25 -0.13 13.25
C LEU A 144 -12.01 -1.45 13.10
N GLY A 145 -11.98 -2.06 11.92
CA GLY A 145 -12.52 -3.39 11.70
C GLY A 145 -11.95 -4.41 12.68
N ARG A 146 -10.61 -4.44 12.82
CA ARG A 146 -9.94 -5.33 13.80
C ARG A 146 -10.42 -5.07 15.23
N PHE A 147 -10.52 -3.80 15.63
CA PHE A 147 -10.96 -3.39 16.96
C PHE A 147 -12.40 -3.84 17.23
N LEU A 148 -13.31 -3.66 16.26
CA LEU A 148 -14.72 -4.08 16.35
C LEU A 148 -14.86 -5.60 16.44
N PHE A 149 -14.06 -6.36 15.69
CA PHE A 149 -14.08 -7.83 15.74
C PHE A 149 -13.39 -8.42 16.98
N LYS A 150 -12.96 -7.59 17.95
CA LYS A 150 -12.25 -8.02 19.18
C LYS A 150 -11.07 -8.97 18.90
N MET A 151 -10.40 -8.83 17.76
CA MET A 151 -9.19 -9.60 17.43
C MET A 151 -7.93 -8.95 18.08
N GLY A 152 -8.10 -8.37 19.26
CA GLY A 152 -7.06 -7.66 20.02
C GLY A 152 -6.25 -8.61 20.90
#